data_AF-A0A4Q6EQZ0-F1
#
_entry.id   AF-A0A4Q6EQZ0-F1
#
_cell.length_a   1.000
_cell.length_b   1.000
_cell.length_c   1.000
_cell.angle_alpha   90.00
_cell.angle_beta   90.00
_cell.angle_gamma   90.00
#
_symmetry.space_group_name_H-M   'P 1'
#
loop_
_entity.id
_entity.type
_entity.pdbx_description
1 polymer ?
#
loop_
_entity_poly.entity_id
_entity_poly.type
_entity_poly.pdbx_seq_one_letter_code
_entity_poly.pdbx_strand_id
1 'polypeptide(L)'
;MNPWIEASRPKTLVAGIIPVALGSALAVRHAGFHAGVLIAALLGALAIQIGTNYVNDASDFERGADNEDRLGPPRMAAKGILTPRALYRGSVFCFLFAFLAGSYLIAQAGPVILAIGLLSIFFA
;
A
#
# COMPACT_ATOMS: atom_id res chain seq x y z
N MET A 1 1.80 19.97 8.75
CA MET A 1 2.13 18.55 8.55
C MET A 1 2.51 18.32 7.09
N ASN A 2 3.37 17.35 6.80
CA ASN A 2 3.80 17.06 5.42
C ASN A 2 2.61 16.49 4.61
N PRO A 3 2.23 17.08 3.46
CA PRO A 3 1.05 16.67 2.71
C PRO A 3 1.12 15.24 2.18
N TRP A 4 2.32 14.73 1.89
CA TRP A 4 2.50 13.34 1.46
C TRP A 4 2.18 12.34 2.57
N ILE A 5 2.52 12.67 3.82
CA ILE A 5 2.18 11.84 4.98
C ILE A 5 0.66 11.81 5.16
N GLU A 6 -0.02 12.93 5.00
CA GLU A 6 -1.49 12.96 5.11
C GLU A 6 -2.15 12.16 3.98
N ALA A 7 -1.72 12.35 2.73
CA ALA A 7 -2.20 11.60 1.56
C ALA A 7 -1.95 10.08 1.70
N SER A 8 -0.92 9.67 2.44
CA SER A 8 -0.62 8.25 2.71
C SER A 8 -1.65 7.57 3.63
N ARG A 9 -2.49 8.37 4.31
CA ARG A 9 -3.52 7.96 5.29
C ARG A 9 -2.96 7.01 6.35
N PRO A 10 -2.14 7.50 7.31
CA PRO A 10 -1.41 6.66 8.27
C PRO A 10 -2.29 5.67 9.04
N LYS A 11 -3.53 6.06 9.35
CA LYS A 11 -4.51 5.20 10.04
C LYS A 11 -4.87 3.93 9.25
N THR A 12 -4.82 3.99 7.92
CA THR A 12 -5.12 2.83 7.04
C THR A 12 -3.94 1.86 6.94
N LEU A 13 -2.71 2.30 7.25
CA LEU A 13 -1.51 1.47 7.15
C LEU A 13 -1.54 0.26 8.10
N VAL A 14 -2.30 0.38 9.19
CA VAL A 14 -2.54 -0.73 10.13
C VAL A 14 -3.13 -1.95 9.43
N ALA A 15 -3.95 -1.76 8.39
CA ALA A 15 -4.52 -2.86 7.60
C ALA A 15 -3.44 -3.69 6.87
N GLY A 16 -2.32 -3.06 6.48
CA GLY A 16 -1.17 -3.76 5.91
C GLY A 16 -0.22 -4.34 6.97
N ILE A 17 -0.05 -3.65 8.10
CA ILE A 17 0.88 -4.05 9.17
C ILE A 17 0.40 -5.34 9.87
N ILE A 18 -0.88 -5.40 10.25
CA ILE A 18 -1.40 -6.47 11.10
C ILE A 18 -1.27 -7.87 10.46
N PRO A 19 -1.65 -8.08 9.18
CA PRO A 19 -1.50 -9.39 8.54
C PRO A 19 -0.04 -9.84 8.44
N VAL A 20 0.88 -8.92 8.12
CA VAL A 20 2.32 -9.21 8.03
C VAL A 20 2.91 -9.60 9.39
N ALA A 21 2.54 -8.86 10.45
CA ALA A 21 2.96 -9.16 11.81
C ALA A 21 2.44 -10.52 12.28
N LEU A 22 1.15 -10.81 12.02
CA LEU A 22 0.53 -12.09 12.35
C LEU A 22 1.21 -13.26 11.61
N GLY A 23 1.37 -13.14 10.29
CA GLY A 23 2.04 -14.16 9.48
C GLY A 23 3.47 -14.43 9.95
N SER A 24 4.21 -13.36 10.29
CA SER A 24 5.57 -13.48 10.81
C SER A 24 5.61 -14.15 12.18
N ALA A 25 4.69 -13.82 13.09
CA ALA A 25 4.58 -14.45 14.40
C ALA A 25 4.26 -15.96 14.29
N LEU A 26 3.40 -16.35 13.35
CA LEU A 26 3.11 -17.76 13.07
C LEU A 26 4.33 -18.47 12.47
N ALA A 27 5.05 -17.83 11.56
CA ALA A 27 6.24 -18.40 10.93
C ALA A 27 7.35 -18.72 11.93
N VAL A 28 7.52 -17.90 12.99
CA VAL A 28 8.52 -18.14 14.05
C VAL A 28 8.38 -19.53 14.67
N ARG A 29 7.15 -20.03 14.83
CA ARG A 29 6.90 -21.35 15.45
C ARG A 29 7.20 -22.54 14.53
N HIS A 30 7.16 -22.36 13.22
CA HIS A 30 7.25 -23.45 12.25
C HIS A 30 8.52 -23.45 11.41
N ALA A 31 9.07 -22.27 11.12
CA ALA A 31 10.17 -22.08 10.19
C ALA A 31 11.27 -21.14 10.74
N GLY A 32 11.11 -20.63 11.97
CA GLY A 32 12.02 -19.65 12.56
C GLY A 32 11.76 -18.21 12.10
N PHE A 33 12.59 -17.27 12.57
CA PHE A 33 12.46 -15.86 12.25
C PHE A 33 13.25 -15.49 10.99
N HIS A 34 12.57 -14.94 9.98
CA HIS A 34 13.17 -14.53 8.71
C HIS A 34 13.06 -13.02 8.54
N ALA A 35 14.04 -12.28 9.07
CA ALA A 35 14.04 -10.82 9.06
C ALA A 35 13.87 -10.22 7.66
N GLY A 36 14.56 -10.78 6.65
CA GLY A 36 14.46 -10.32 5.26
C GLY A 36 13.05 -10.45 4.67
N VAL A 37 12.37 -11.57 4.93
CA VAL A 37 10.99 -11.82 4.49
C VAL A 37 10.02 -10.87 5.19
N LEU A 38 10.16 -10.69 6.51
CA LEU A 38 9.34 -9.74 7.28
C LEU A 38 9.48 -8.31 6.73
N ILE A 39 10.72 -7.84 6.56
CA ILE A 39 10.99 -6.48 6.08
C ILE A 39 10.43 -6.30 4.67
N ALA A 40 10.68 -7.24 3.75
CA ALA A 40 10.15 -7.17 2.39
C ALA A 40 8.61 -7.18 2.37
N ALA A 41 7.97 -8.07 3.13
CA ALA A 41 6.51 -8.13 3.21
C ALA A 41 5.90 -6.86 3.79
N LEU A 42 6.49 -6.31 4.86
CA LEU A 42 6.01 -5.09 5.48
C LEU A 42 6.15 -3.89 4.55
N LEU A 43 7.32 -3.73 3.94
CA LEU A 43 7.60 -2.66 2.99
C LEU A 43 6.71 -2.74 1.76
N GLY A 44 6.50 -3.95 1.22
CA GLY A 44 5.60 -4.19 0.09
C GLY A 44 4.15 -3.85 0.45
N ALA A 45 3.64 -4.35 1.58
CA ALA A 45 2.27 -4.10 2.03
C ALA A 45 2.01 -2.60 2.28
N LEU A 46 2.94 -1.91 2.95
CA LEU A 46 2.85 -0.48 3.18
C LEU A 46 2.88 0.29 1.85
N ALA A 47 3.77 -0.07 0.92
CA ALA A 47 3.85 0.58 -0.37
C ALA A 47 2.57 0.38 -1.21
N ILE A 48 1.97 -0.81 -1.21
CA ILE A 48 0.66 -1.06 -1.85
C ILE A 48 -0.41 -0.16 -1.23
N GLN A 49 -0.50 -0.11 0.11
CA GLN A 49 -1.51 0.68 0.81
C GLN A 49 -1.34 2.18 0.51
N ILE A 50 -0.11 2.70 0.57
CA ILE A 50 0.20 4.11 0.28
C ILE A 50 -0.10 4.43 -1.19
N GLY A 51 0.34 3.60 -2.13
CA GLY A 51 0.10 3.80 -3.56
C GLY A 51 -1.40 3.82 -3.87
N THR A 52 -2.17 2.89 -3.30
CA THR A 52 -3.62 2.84 -3.44
C THR A 52 -4.30 4.07 -2.85
N ASN A 53 -3.83 4.55 -1.70
CA ASN A 53 -4.35 5.79 -1.10
C ASN A 53 -4.10 7.01 -1.99
N TYR A 54 -2.92 7.11 -2.63
CA TYR A 54 -2.61 8.18 -3.57
C TYR A 54 -3.47 8.10 -4.85
N VAL A 55 -3.65 6.91 -5.42
CA VAL A 55 -4.54 6.70 -6.58
C VAL A 55 -5.95 7.15 -6.22
N ASN A 56 -6.47 6.70 -5.08
CA ASN A 56 -7.81 7.06 -4.64
C ASN A 56 -7.95 8.57 -4.41
N ASP A 57 -6.98 9.24 -3.77
CA ASP A 57 -6.97 10.70 -3.57
C ASP A 57 -7.09 11.43 -4.92
N ALA A 58 -6.29 11.04 -5.92
CA ALA A 58 -6.33 11.61 -7.26
C ALA A 58 -7.63 11.29 -8.02
N SER A 59 -8.03 10.02 -8.06
CA SER A 59 -9.15 9.56 -8.89
C SER A 59 -10.50 10.07 -8.39
N ASP A 60 -10.69 10.15 -7.08
CA ASP A 60 -11.96 10.62 -6.54
C ASP A 60 -12.10 12.14 -6.66
N PHE A 61 -10.99 12.87 -6.63
CA PHE A 61 -10.98 14.28 -7.00
C PHE A 61 -11.37 14.45 -8.47
N GLU A 62 -10.77 13.69 -9.38
CA GLU A 62 -11.11 13.72 -10.82
C GLU A 62 -12.56 13.29 -11.10
N ARG A 63 -13.12 12.40 -10.28
CA ARG A 63 -14.52 11.94 -10.36
C ARG A 63 -15.52 12.87 -9.65
N GLY A 64 -15.06 13.93 -8.98
CA GLY A 64 -15.93 14.84 -8.24
C GLY A 64 -16.64 14.17 -7.05
N ALA A 65 -16.02 13.17 -6.42
CA ALA A 65 -16.55 12.48 -5.24
C ALA A 65 -16.11 13.16 -3.92
N ASP A 66 -15.35 14.25 -4.01
CA ASP A 66 -14.84 15.03 -2.89
C ASP A 66 -15.64 16.33 -2.72
N ASN A 67 -16.79 16.21 -2.05
CA ASN A 67 -17.75 17.28 -1.82
C ASN A 67 -17.65 17.78 -0.36
N GLU A 68 -18.26 18.92 -0.04
CA GLU A 68 -18.28 19.48 1.33
C GLU A 68 -18.90 18.53 2.37
N ASP A 69 -19.83 17.66 1.95
CA ASP A 69 -20.52 16.68 2.80
C ASP A 69 -19.68 15.42 3.12
N ARG A 70 -18.42 15.38 2.67
CA ARG A 70 -17.58 14.19 2.82
C ARG A 70 -17.12 14.01 4.28
N LEU A 71 -17.61 12.94 4.91
CA LEU A 71 -17.13 12.45 6.20
C LEU A 71 -15.86 11.61 6.02
N GLY A 72 -14.69 12.25 6.05
CA GLY A 72 -13.40 11.56 5.97
C GLY A 72 -12.19 12.48 6.16
N PRO A 73 -10.98 11.93 6.27
CA PRO A 73 -9.78 12.75 6.34
C PRO A 73 -9.65 13.64 5.10
N PRO A 74 -9.10 14.84 5.25
CA PRO A 74 -8.95 15.77 4.15
C PRO A 74 -8.07 15.17 3.06
N ARG A 75 -8.53 15.23 1.81
CA ARG A 75 -7.75 14.83 0.64
C ARG A 75 -6.88 15.95 0.14
N MET A 76 -5.69 15.59 -0.30
CA MET A 76 -4.71 16.60 -0.72
C MET A 76 -5.02 17.15 -2.11
N ALA A 77 -5.63 16.34 -2.99
CA ALA A 77 -6.08 16.78 -4.31
C ALA A 77 -7.24 17.78 -4.22
N ALA A 78 -8.29 17.45 -3.46
CA ALA A 78 -9.45 18.34 -3.25
C ALA A 78 -9.07 19.69 -2.62
N LYS A 79 -8.01 19.72 -1.80
CA LYS A 79 -7.48 20.95 -1.21
C LYS A 79 -6.53 21.74 -2.13
N GLY A 80 -6.22 21.22 -3.32
CA GLY A 80 -5.23 21.82 -4.23
C GLY A 80 -3.79 21.77 -3.71
N ILE A 81 -3.50 21.01 -2.64
CA ILE A 81 -2.17 20.94 -2.03
C ILE A 81 -1.24 20.02 -2.84
N LEU A 82 -1.79 18.91 -3.35
CA LEU A 82 -1.10 18.01 -4.29
C LEU A 82 -1.92 17.88 -5.56
N THR A 83 -1.27 17.87 -6.72
CA THR A 83 -1.97 17.65 -7.98
C THR A 83 -2.27 16.16 -8.18
N PRO A 84 -3.36 15.79 -8.88
CA PRO A 84 -3.62 14.39 -9.24
C PRO A 84 -2.43 13.73 -9.95
N ARG A 85 -1.79 14.47 -10.87
CA ARG A 85 -0.56 14.00 -11.55
C ARG A 85 0.58 13.70 -10.58
N ALA A 86 0.78 14.51 -9.54
CA ALA A 86 1.80 14.25 -8.52
C ALA A 86 1.48 12.99 -7.71
N LEU A 87 0.21 12.81 -7.33
CA LEU A 87 -0.26 11.63 -6.61
C LEU A 87 -0.11 10.35 -7.45
N TYR A 88 -0.50 10.39 -8.73
CA TYR A 88 -0.27 9.25 -9.64
C TYR A 88 1.21 8.91 -9.78
N ARG A 89 2.09 9.90 -9.95
CA ARG A 89 3.55 9.65 -9.97
C ARG A 89 4.05 9.04 -8.66
N GLY A 90 3.57 9.54 -7.52
CA GLY A 90 3.86 8.96 -6.22
C GLY A 90 3.40 7.49 -6.12
N SER A 91 2.20 7.18 -6.62
CA SER A 91 1.65 5.83 -6.60
C SER A 91 2.48 4.85 -7.44
N VAL A 92 2.96 5.26 -8.62
CA VAL A 92 3.84 4.45 -9.47
C VAL A 92 5.13 4.11 -8.71
N PHE A 93 5.71 5.07 -7.99
CA PHE A 93 6.91 4.84 -7.19
C PHE A 93 6.67 3.82 -6.07
N CYS A 94 5.52 3.92 -5.39
CA CYS A 94 5.12 2.95 -4.37
C CYS A 94 4.89 1.55 -4.97
N PHE A 95 4.19 1.44 -6.10
CA PHE A 95 3.94 0.15 -6.73
C PHE A 95 5.21 -0.49 -7.31
N LEU A 96 6.17 0.30 -7.79
CA LEU A 96 7.48 -0.21 -8.16
C LEU A 96 8.22 -0.81 -6.96
N PHE A 97 8.18 -0.13 -5.82
CA PHE A 97 8.79 -0.67 -4.59
C PHE A 97 8.09 -1.94 -4.11
N ALA A 98 6.76 -1.98 -4.18
CA ALA A 98 5.97 -3.18 -3.87
C ALA A 98 6.30 -4.34 -4.83
N PHE A 99 6.49 -4.05 -6.13
CA PHE A 99 6.88 -5.05 -7.11
C PHE A 99 8.25 -5.66 -6.82
N LEU A 100 9.23 -4.84 -6.43
CA LEU A 100 10.56 -5.32 -6.04
C LEU A 100 10.50 -6.19 -4.78
N ALA A 101 9.74 -5.76 -3.77
CA ALA A 101 9.51 -6.55 -2.55
C ALA A 101 8.80 -7.87 -2.87
N GLY A 102 7.75 -7.86 -3.68
CA GLY A 102 7.02 -9.05 -4.12
C GLY A 102 7.90 -10.01 -4.91
N SER A 103 8.76 -9.50 -5.80
CA SER A 103 9.72 -10.30 -6.57
C SER A 103 10.70 -11.04 -5.66
N TYR A 104 11.20 -10.37 -4.62
CA TYR A 104 12.04 -11.00 -3.59
C TYR A 104 11.27 -12.10 -2.85
N LEU A 105 10.02 -11.85 -2.45
CA LEU A 105 9.20 -12.85 -1.76
C LEU A 105 8.90 -14.09 -2.63
N ILE A 106 8.66 -13.89 -3.92
CA ILE A 106 8.50 -14.99 -4.90
C ILE A 106 9.79 -15.81 -5.00
N ALA A 107 10.95 -15.17 -5.01
CA ALA A 107 12.23 -15.88 -5.03
C ALA A 107 12.46 -16.74 -3.77
N GLN A 108 11.92 -16.35 -2.62
CA GLN A 108 12.06 -17.09 -1.36
C GLN A 108 11.02 -18.19 -1.16
N ALA A 109 9.76 -17.92 -1.50
CA ALA A 109 8.62 -18.80 -1.20
C ALA A 109 8.01 -19.49 -2.44
N GLY A 110 8.53 -19.20 -3.63
CA GLY A 110 8.13 -19.84 -4.87
C GLY A 110 6.87 -19.24 -5.52
N PRO A 111 6.34 -19.92 -6.57
CA PRO A 111 5.29 -19.39 -7.44
C PRO A 111 3.92 -19.23 -6.75
N VAL A 112 3.72 -19.84 -5.57
CA VAL A 112 2.48 -19.68 -4.80
C VAL A 112 2.25 -18.21 -4.42
N ILE A 113 3.31 -17.48 -4.07
CA ILE A 113 3.21 -16.04 -3.76
C ILE A 113 2.76 -15.23 -4.99
N LEU A 114 3.26 -15.59 -6.18
CA LEU A 114 2.85 -14.96 -7.42
C LEU A 114 1.36 -15.21 -7.69
N ALA A 115 0.89 -16.45 -7.52
CA ALA A 115 -0.54 -16.78 -7.68
C ALA A 115 -1.43 -15.99 -6.72
N ILE A 116 -1.05 -15.89 -5.44
CA ILE A 116 -1.78 -15.06 -4.45
C ILE A 116 -1.83 -13.60 -4.92
N GLY A 117 -0.69 -13.03 -5.31
CA GLY A 117 -0.62 -11.64 -5.77
C GLY A 117 -1.48 -11.36 -7.01
N LEU A 118 -1.46 -12.26 -8.00
CA LEU A 118 -2.29 -12.15 -9.20
C LEU A 118 -3.78 -12.24 -8.88
N LEU A 119 -4.17 -13.17 -8.00
CA LEU A 119 -5.56 -13.28 -7.55
C LEU A 119 -6.00 -12.05 -6.74
N SER A 120 -5.14 -11.50 -5.89
CA SER A 120 -5.43 -10.27 -5.15
C SER A 120 -5.68 -9.09 -6.09
N ILE A 121 -4.91 -8.96 -7.18
CA ILE A 121 -5.14 -7.91 -8.19
C ILE A 121 -6.46 -8.14 -8.93
N PHE A 122 -6.80 -9.39 -9.25
CA PHE A 122 -8.04 -9.71 -9.94
C PHE A 122 -9.31 -9.35 -9.14
N PHE A 123 -9.24 -9.43 -7.80
CA PHE A 123 -10.35 -9.10 -6.89
C PHE A 123 -10.28 -7.69 -6.28
N ALA A 124 -9.27 -6.89 -6.63
CA ALA A 124 -9.10 -5.52 -6.15
C ALA A 124 -10.07 -4.55 -6.85
#